data_AF-A0A1Q3CUL4-F1
#
_entry.id   AF-A0A1Q3CUL4-F1
#
_cell.length_a   1.000
_cell.length_b   1.000
_cell.length_c   1.000
_cell.angle_alpha   90.00
_cell.angle_beta   90.00
_cell.angle_gamma   90.00
#
_symmetry.space_group_name_H-M   'P 1'
#
loop_
_entity.id
_entity.type
_entity.pdbx_description
1 polymer ?
#
loop_
_entity_poly.entity_id
_entity_poly.type
_entity_poly.pdbx_seq_one_letter_code
_entity_poly.pdbx_strand_id
1 'polypeptide(L)'
;MEPRWKGKGSEAKALADPMSKLVAQLQSSLIQTNMCGLLSGCSVLVAVETEHVDLFSRSCFGRPIVTAEKDKHWFQLGMEEAFYLCHFLKCLKIVGEDNCPKDDGELWHYMKSRKATFPAFYKAYSHLRKKNWVVRSGLQYGVDFIDYRHHPSLVHSEYAVLVLLEGDDDTNGRLRL
;
A
#
# COMPACT_ATOMS: atom_id res chain seq x y z
N MET A 1 23.77 -4.40 2.45
CA MET A 1 23.57 -4.95 1.09
C MET A 1 23.19 -3.79 0.20
N GLU A 2 23.82 -3.65 -0.97
CA GLU A 2 23.52 -2.58 -1.92
C GLU A 2 22.30 -2.93 -2.79
N PRO A 3 21.48 -1.96 -3.22
CA PRO A 3 20.32 -2.21 -4.07
C PRO A 3 20.73 -2.80 -5.43
N ARG A 4 19.95 -3.77 -5.90
CA ARG A 4 20.13 -4.35 -7.25
C ARG A 4 19.35 -3.54 -8.28
N TRP A 5 20.04 -2.67 -9.01
CA TRP A 5 19.45 -1.80 -10.03
C TRP A 5 19.07 -2.55 -11.31
N LYS A 6 17.94 -2.18 -11.93
CA LYS A 6 17.46 -2.79 -13.20
C LYS A 6 18.14 -2.27 -14.46
N GLY A 7 18.78 -1.10 -14.40
CA GLY A 7 19.42 -0.50 -15.57
C GLY A 7 20.32 0.69 -15.25
N LYS A 8 21.09 1.14 -16.26
CA LYS A 8 21.94 2.33 -16.15
C LYS A 8 21.07 3.56 -15.88
N GLY A 9 21.42 4.33 -14.85
CA GLY A 9 20.70 5.54 -14.44
C GLY A 9 19.50 5.32 -13.52
N SER A 10 19.14 4.07 -13.19
CA SER A 10 18.09 3.78 -12.21
C SER A 10 18.42 4.31 -10.82
N GLU A 11 19.69 4.22 -10.43
CA GLU A 11 20.20 4.76 -9.16
C GLU A 11 20.03 6.28 -9.08
N ALA A 12 20.51 7.02 -10.08
CA ALA A 12 20.39 8.47 -10.12
C ALA A 12 18.93 8.93 -10.05
N LYS A 13 18.01 8.24 -10.76
CA LYS A 13 16.57 8.52 -10.69
C LYS A 13 15.99 8.25 -9.30
N ALA A 14 16.40 7.15 -8.66
CA ALA A 14 15.95 6.79 -7.33
C ALA A 14 16.46 7.74 -6.23
N LEU A 15 17.66 8.30 -6.40
CA LEU A 15 18.24 9.30 -5.50
C LEU A 15 17.64 10.69 -5.70
N ALA A 16 17.26 11.05 -6.93
CA ALA A 16 16.57 12.31 -7.21
C ALA A 16 15.17 12.37 -6.56
N ASP A 17 14.47 11.23 -6.54
CA ASP A 17 13.13 11.08 -5.99
C ASP A 17 13.06 9.99 -4.91
N PRO A 18 13.59 10.25 -3.71
CA PRO A 18 13.56 9.28 -2.63
C PRO A 18 12.13 9.01 -2.17
N MET A 19 11.84 7.75 -1.84
CA MET A 19 10.48 7.31 -1.47
C MET A 19 9.90 8.10 -0.30
N SER A 20 10.73 8.50 0.67
CA SER A 20 10.30 9.32 1.81
C SER A 20 9.75 10.68 1.38
N LYS A 21 10.37 11.32 0.38
CA LYS A 21 9.92 12.59 -0.19
C LYS A 21 8.62 12.41 -0.96
N LEU A 22 8.50 11.35 -1.77
CA LEU A 22 7.28 11.04 -2.52
C LEU A 22 6.09 10.79 -1.58
N VAL A 23 6.29 10.02 -0.51
CA VAL A 23 5.26 9.74 0.49
C VAL A 23 4.85 11.02 1.23
N ALA A 24 5.80 11.88 1.59
CA ALA A 24 5.50 13.16 2.24
C ALA A 24 4.72 14.11 1.30
N GLN A 25 5.11 14.18 0.02
CA GLN A 25 4.39 14.96 -0.98
C GLN A 25 2.97 14.42 -1.19
N LEU A 26 2.82 13.10 -1.28
CA LEU A 26 1.51 12.44 -1.37
C LEU A 26 0.65 12.81 -0.15
N GLN A 27 1.20 12.68 1.06
CA GLN A 27 0.48 13.00 2.30
C GLN A 27 -0.06 14.44 2.27
N SER A 28 0.78 15.43 1.94
CA SER A 28 0.36 16.83 1.84
C SER A 28 -0.71 17.05 0.77
N SER A 29 -0.56 16.43 -0.40
CA SER A 29 -1.52 16.54 -1.50
C SER A 29 -2.90 15.97 -1.13
N LEU A 30 -2.93 14.78 -0.52
CA LEU A 30 -4.18 14.13 -0.11
C LEU A 30 -4.90 14.90 1.02
N ILE A 31 -4.14 15.51 1.94
CA ILE A 31 -4.70 16.36 2.99
C ILE A 31 -5.33 17.64 2.39
N GLN A 32 -4.64 18.29 1.46
CA GLN A 32 -5.14 19.51 0.81
C GLN A 32 -6.41 19.28 0.00
N THR A 33 -6.51 18.12 -0.65
CA THR A 33 -7.66 17.74 -1.48
C THR A 33 -8.77 17.06 -0.68
N ASN A 34 -8.59 16.86 0.63
CA ASN A 34 -9.52 16.16 1.52
C ASN A 34 -9.99 14.82 0.91
N MET A 35 -9.03 14.01 0.47
CA MET A 35 -9.29 12.82 -0.32
C MET A 35 -10.10 11.77 0.43
N CYS A 36 -11.09 11.22 -0.28
CA CYS A 36 -11.97 10.17 0.21
C CYS A 36 -11.75 8.88 -0.58
N GLY A 37 -11.68 7.75 0.14
CA GLY A 37 -11.66 6.41 -0.41
C GLY A 37 -12.96 5.69 -0.12
N LEU A 38 -13.58 5.11 -1.14
CA LEU A 38 -14.79 4.29 -1.00
C LEU A 38 -14.42 2.86 -0.61
N LEU A 39 -14.90 2.42 0.53
CA LEU A 39 -14.75 1.03 0.99
C LEU A 39 -15.63 0.10 0.14
N SER A 40 -15.01 -0.88 -0.51
CA SER A 40 -15.71 -1.87 -1.34
C SER A 40 -15.14 -3.26 -1.10
N GLY A 41 -15.89 -4.10 -0.39
CA GLY A 41 -15.47 -5.47 -0.04
C GLY A 41 -14.17 -5.50 0.75
N CYS A 42 -13.10 -6.05 0.15
CA CYS A 42 -11.76 -6.18 0.73
C CYS A 42 -10.76 -5.16 0.16
N SER A 43 -11.24 -4.08 -0.47
CA SER A 43 -10.40 -3.03 -1.04
C SER A 43 -11.01 -1.65 -0.84
N VAL A 44 -10.19 -0.61 -1.01
CA VAL A 44 -10.64 0.78 -0.98
C VAL A 44 -10.35 1.42 -2.33
N LEU A 45 -11.35 2.05 -2.92
CA LEU A 45 -11.26 2.73 -4.21
C LEU A 45 -11.07 4.23 -4.00
N VAL A 46 -10.04 4.80 -4.60
CA VAL A 46 -9.76 6.24 -4.52
C VAL A 46 -9.83 6.81 -5.93
N ALA A 47 -10.63 7.85 -6.10
CA ALA A 47 -10.62 8.65 -7.32
C ALA A 47 -9.52 9.70 -7.21
N VAL A 48 -8.62 9.73 -8.19
CA VAL A 48 -7.48 10.64 -8.24
C VAL A 48 -7.60 11.49 -9.50
N GLU A 49 -7.48 12.81 -9.32
CA GLU A 49 -7.44 13.77 -10.43
C GLU A 49 -6.13 13.64 -11.22
N THR A 50 -6.17 13.95 -12.52
CA THR A 50 -5.06 13.77 -13.46
C THR A 50 -3.74 14.38 -12.98
N GLU A 51 -3.80 15.51 -12.26
CA GLU A 51 -2.62 16.21 -11.70
C GLU A 51 -1.87 15.38 -10.64
N HIS A 52 -2.58 14.51 -9.91
CA HIS A 52 -2.04 13.74 -8.80
C HIS A 52 -1.76 12.27 -9.16
N VAL A 53 -2.12 11.82 -10.36
CA VAL A 53 -1.92 10.43 -10.83
C VAL A 53 -0.45 10.04 -10.83
N ASP A 54 0.44 10.92 -11.33
CA ASP A 54 1.88 10.67 -11.35
C ASP A 54 2.43 10.44 -9.94
N LEU A 55 2.08 11.33 -9.01
CA LEU A 55 2.49 11.25 -7.61
C LEU A 55 1.98 9.97 -6.93
N PHE A 56 0.71 9.62 -7.14
CA PHE A 56 0.12 8.40 -6.60
C PHE A 56 0.80 7.14 -7.15
N SER A 57 1.08 7.12 -8.46
CA SER A 57 1.79 6.00 -9.10
C SER A 57 3.22 5.84 -8.57
N ARG A 58 3.95 6.94 -8.39
CA ARG A 58 5.36 6.95 -7.96
C ARG A 58 5.53 6.60 -6.48
N SER A 59 4.55 6.93 -5.64
CA SER A 59 4.55 6.59 -4.21
C SER A 59 4.25 5.10 -3.92
N CYS A 60 3.94 4.32 -4.97
CA CYS A 60 3.72 2.87 -4.90
C CYS A 60 2.58 2.42 -3.98
N PHE A 61 1.56 3.26 -3.76
CA PHE A 61 0.33 2.84 -3.10
C PHE A 61 -0.68 2.30 -4.11
N GLY A 62 -1.28 1.16 -3.81
CA GLY A 62 -2.35 0.58 -4.61
C GLY A 62 -1.95 0.21 -6.05
N ARG A 63 -2.99 0.01 -6.85
CA ARG A 63 -2.92 -0.33 -8.27
C ARG A 63 -3.89 0.55 -9.05
N PRO A 64 -3.47 1.14 -10.19
CA PRO A 64 -4.39 1.86 -11.05
C PRO A 64 -5.40 0.89 -11.66
N ILE A 65 -6.65 1.33 -11.76
CA ILE A 65 -7.74 0.64 -12.44
C ILE A 65 -7.93 1.31 -13.80
N VAL A 66 -7.99 0.50 -14.86
CA VAL A 66 -8.30 0.99 -16.21
C VAL A 66 -9.81 1.14 -16.32
N THR A 67 -10.28 2.37 -16.45
CA THR A 67 -11.68 2.72 -16.67
C THR A 67 -11.87 3.31 -18.07
N ALA A 68 -13.11 3.26 -18.59
CA ALA A 68 -13.46 3.86 -19.88
C ALA A 68 -13.61 5.39 -19.81
N GLU A 69 -13.71 5.95 -18.60
CA GLU A 69 -13.83 7.39 -18.35
C GLU A 69 -12.46 8.07 -18.51
N LYS A 70 -12.35 9.05 -19.43
CA LYS A 70 -11.07 9.69 -19.78
C LYS A 70 -10.49 10.58 -18.68
N ASP A 71 -11.32 11.09 -17.77
CA ASP A 71 -10.93 12.17 -16.85
C ASP A 71 -10.87 11.74 -15.37
N LYS A 72 -11.17 10.48 -15.06
CA LYS A 72 -11.14 9.95 -13.68
C LYS A 72 -10.26 8.71 -13.59
N HIS A 73 -9.15 8.85 -12.85
CA HIS A 73 -8.23 7.77 -12.61
C HIS A 73 -8.52 7.13 -11.26
N TRP A 74 -8.90 5.85 -11.27
CA TRP A 74 -9.21 5.12 -10.04
C TRP A 74 -8.01 4.32 -9.59
N PHE A 75 -7.74 4.33 -8.29
CA PHE A 75 -6.74 3.48 -7.66
C PHE A 75 -7.40 2.53 -6.67
N GLN A 76 -7.07 1.25 -6.78
CA GLN A 76 -7.45 0.23 -5.82
C GLN A 76 -6.35 0.08 -4.76
N LEU A 77 -6.68 0.35 -3.52
CA LEU A 77 -5.84 0.14 -2.35
C LEU A 77 -6.22 -1.19 -1.66
N GLY A 78 -5.22 -1.94 -1.20
CA GLY A 78 -5.44 -3.03 -0.25
C GLY A 78 -5.89 -2.49 1.12
N MET A 79 -6.52 -3.33 1.95
CA MET A 79 -6.96 -2.93 3.29
C MET A 79 -5.79 -2.41 4.15
N GLU A 80 -4.63 -3.07 4.09
CA GLU A 80 -3.44 -2.67 4.84
C GLU A 80 -2.89 -1.31 4.36
N GLU A 81 -2.94 -1.05 3.05
CA GLU A 81 -2.49 0.21 2.46
C GLU A 81 -3.44 1.36 2.83
N ALA A 82 -4.75 1.13 2.68
CA ALA A 82 -5.79 2.11 2.98
C ALA A 82 -5.81 2.47 4.46
N PHE A 83 -5.75 1.46 5.34
CA PHE A 83 -5.69 1.68 6.78
C PHE A 83 -4.41 2.43 7.18
N TYR A 84 -3.26 2.16 6.54
CA TYR A 84 -2.03 2.92 6.78
C TYR A 84 -2.17 4.40 6.37
N LEU A 85 -2.78 4.69 5.22
CA LEU A 85 -3.00 6.06 4.74
C LEU A 85 -3.97 6.84 5.64
N CYS A 86 -5.00 6.16 6.17
CA CYS A 86 -5.99 6.72 7.08
C CYS A 86 -5.44 6.89 8.51
N HIS A 87 -4.99 5.81 9.15
CA HIS A 87 -4.63 5.80 10.56
C HIS A 87 -3.23 6.38 10.83
N PHE A 88 -2.21 6.01 10.03
CA PHE A 88 -0.84 6.43 10.29
C PHE A 88 -0.49 7.77 9.61
N LEU A 89 -0.79 7.90 8.31
CA LEU A 89 -0.51 9.13 7.57
C LEU A 89 -1.61 10.20 7.70
N LYS A 90 -2.81 9.84 8.17
CA LYS A 90 -3.94 10.77 8.40
C LYS A 90 -4.26 11.65 7.19
N CYS A 91 -4.16 11.05 6.01
CA CYS A 91 -4.29 11.76 4.74
C CYS A 91 -5.45 11.27 3.86
N LEU A 92 -6.06 10.13 4.20
CA LEU A 92 -7.19 9.55 3.46
C LEU A 92 -8.36 9.33 4.41
N LYS A 93 -9.55 9.81 4.04
CA LYS A 93 -10.80 9.48 4.75
C LYS A 93 -11.47 8.30 4.07
N ILE A 94 -11.85 7.27 4.82
CA ILE A 94 -12.51 6.09 4.24
C ILE A 94 -14.00 6.19 4.51
N VAL A 95 -14.80 6.20 3.44
CA VAL A 95 -16.26 6.23 3.49
C VAL A 95 -16.82 4.84 3.21
N GLY A 96 -17.86 4.46 3.93
CA GLY A 96 -18.60 3.22 3.69
C GLY A 96 -19.52 3.31 2.46
N GLU A 97 -20.25 2.23 2.19
CA GLU A 97 -21.28 2.18 1.15
C GLU A 97 -22.43 3.18 1.42
N ASP A 98 -22.59 3.57 2.68
CA ASP A 98 -23.51 4.61 3.16
C ASP A 98 -23.02 6.05 2.89
N ASN A 99 -21.86 6.23 2.25
CA ASN A 99 -21.14 7.50 2.13
C ASN A 99 -20.82 8.17 3.48
N CYS A 100 -20.91 7.43 4.59
CA CYS A 100 -20.54 7.93 5.90
C CYS A 100 -19.06 7.63 6.16
N PRO A 101 -18.27 8.61 6.66
CA PRO A 101 -16.91 8.35 7.07
C PRO A 101 -16.90 7.35 8.21
N LYS A 102 -16.06 6.31 8.11
CA LYS A 102 -15.87 5.31 9.16
C LYS A 102 -14.77 5.77 10.11
N ASP A 103 -15.00 5.60 11.40
CA ASP A 103 -13.95 5.80 12.40
C ASP A 103 -12.86 4.71 12.31
N ASP A 104 -11.68 4.99 12.84
CA ASP A 104 -10.56 4.04 12.86
C ASP A 104 -10.95 2.71 13.53
N GLY A 105 -11.76 2.76 14.60
CA GLY A 105 -12.26 1.57 15.29
C GLY A 105 -13.23 0.76 14.42
N GLU A 106 -14.19 1.42 13.79
CA GLU A 106 -15.15 0.78 12.88
C GLU A 106 -14.44 0.12 11.70
N LEU A 107 -13.46 0.83 11.12
CA LEU A 107 -12.68 0.34 10.00
C LEU A 107 -11.81 -0.86 10.40
N TRP A 108 -11.20 -0.82 11.58
CA TRP A 108 -10.44 -1.94 12.14
C TRP A 108 -11.31 -3.19 12.31
N HIS A 109 -12.50 -3.03 12.89
CA HIS A 109 -13.46 -4.14 13.07
C HIS A 109 -13.96 -4.68 11.73
N TYR A 110 -14.25 -3.80 10.77
CA TYR A 110 -14.64 -4.19 9.41
C TYR A 110 -13.54 -4.99 8.70
N MET A 111 -12.29 -4.48 8.69
CA MET A 111 -11.19 -5.16 8.02
C MET A 111 -10.85 -6.50 8.69
N LYS A 112 -10.90 -6.56 10.03
CA LYS A 112 -10.71 -7.81 10.78
C LYS A 112 -11.81 -8.84 10.49
N SER A 113 -13.06 -8.42 10.35
CA SER A 113 -14.17 -9.34 10.04
C SER A 113 -14.10 -9.87 8.61
N ARG A 114 -13.60 -9.06 7.66
CA ARG A 114 -13.38 -9.48 6.26
C ARG A 114 -12.15 -10.37 6.09
N LYS A 115 -11.09 -10.12 6.86
CA LYS A 115 -9.82 -10.86 6.77
C LYS A 115 -9.28 -11.09 8.17
N ALA A 116 -9.43 -12.32 8.69
CA ALA A 116 -8.94 -12.70 10.01
C ALA A 116 -7.43 -12.45 10.20
N THR A 117 -6.64 -12.59 9.13
CA THR A 117 -5.19 -12.34 9.13
C THR A 117 -4.81 -10.86 9.05
N PHE A 118 -5.77 -9.95 8.85
CA PHE A 118 -5.53 -8.52 8.68
C PHE A 118 -4.70 -7.89 9.80
N PRO A 119 -4.93 -8.14 11.10
CA PRO A 119 -4.14 -7.51 12.15
C PRO A 119 -2.63 -7.79 12.05
N ALA A 120 -2.25 -9.03 11.74
CA ALA A 120 -0.85 -9.41 11.59
C ALA A 120 -0.25 -8.83 10.31
N PHE A 121 -0.98 -8.91 9.20
CA PHE A 121 -0.56 -8.35 7.91
C PHE A 121 -0.38 -6.83 7.99
N TYR A 122 -1.31 -6.13 8.65
CA TYR A 122 -1.19 -4.68 8.86
C TYR A 122 -0.03 -4.32 9.77
N LYS A 123 0.21 -5.09 10.85
CA LYS A 123 1.38 -4.87 11.72
C LYS A 123 2.69 -5.02 10.93
N ALA A 124 2.81 -6.07 10.11
CA ALA A 124 3.96 -6.27 9.24
C ALA A 124 4.09 -5.15 8.18
N TYR A 125 3.01 -4.86 7.46
CA TYR A 125 2.97 -3.81 6.44
C TYR A 125 3.35 -2.44 7.01
N SER A 126 2.74 -2.03 8.12
CA SER A 126 3.02 -0.75 8.78
C SER A 126 4.45 -0.67 9.32
N HIS A 127 5.00 -1.77 9.85
CA HIS A 127 6.40 -1.83 10.28
C HIS A 127 7.37 -1.57 9.12
N LEU A 128 7.14 -2.23 7.98
CA LEU A 128 7.96 -2.07 6.78
C LEU A 128 7.82 -0.66 6.18
N ARG A 129 6.59 -0.13 6.07
CA ARG A 129 6.37 1.24 5.59
C ARG A 129 6.99 2.31 6.48
N LYS A 130 6.97 2.15 7.82
CA LYS A 130 7.65 3.06 8.76
C LYS A 130 9.17 3.08 8.58
N LYS A 131 9.75 1.97 8.13
CA LYS A 131 11.17 1.87 7.74
C LYS A 131 11.43 2.33 6.30
N ASN A 132 10.47 3.00 5.66
CA ASN A 132 10.54 3.54 4.31
C ASN A 132 10.72 2.48 3.21
N TRP A 133 10.23 1.26 3.43
CA TRP A 133 10.17 0.24 2.38
C TRP A 133 8.96 0.45 1.48
N VAL A 134 9.10 0.12 0.20
CA VAL A 134 7.97 -0.09 -0.70
C VAL A 134 7.52 -1.54 -0.55
N VAL A 135 6.30 -1.73 -0.05
CA VAL A 135 5.72 -3.05 0.20
C VAL A 135 4.69 -3.34 -0.89
N ARG A 136 4.83 -4.45 -1.60
CA ARG A 136 3.87 -4.90 -2.63
C ARG A 136 3.36 -6.30 -2.31
N SER A 137 2.19 -6.64 -2.82
CA SER A 137 1.65 -8.01 -2.70
C SER A 137 2.62 -9.02 -3.32
N GLY A 138 2.94 -10.08 -2.57
CA GLY A 138 3.82 -11.16 -2.99
C GLY A 138 3.12 -12.37 -3.60
N LEU A 139 1.81 -12.29 -3.87
CA LEU A 139 0.99 -13.42 -4.30
C LEU A 139 1.57 -14.16 -5.52
N GLN A 140 2.16 -13.43 -6.48
CA GLN A 140 2.78 -14.01 -7.68
C GLN A 140 4.04 -14.83 -7.40
N TYR A 141 4.65 -14.66 -6.23
CA TYR A 141 5.89 -15.31 -5.81
C TYR A 141 5.67 -16.30 -4.67
N GLY A 142 4.41 -16.59 -4.32
CA GLY A 142 4.07 -17.51 -3.23
C GLY A 142 4.37 -16.98 -1.83
N VAL A 143 4.58 -15.67 -1.68
CA VAL A 143 4.83 -15.00 -0.40
C VAL A 143 3.81 -13.91 -0.12
N ASP A 144 3.82 -13.34 1.09
CA ASP A 144 2.83 -12.35 1.49
C ASP A 144 3.17 -10.96 0.95
N PHE A 145 4.43 -10.54 1.13
CA PHE A 145 4.92 -9.26 0.61
C PHE A 145 6.25 -9.40 -0.13
N ILE A 146 6.47 -8.44 -1.03
CA ILE A 146 7.75 -8.20 -1.69
C ILE A 146 8.17 -6.78 -1.38
N ASP A 147 9.39 -6.65 -0.86
CA ASP A 147 9.92 -5.38 -0.39
C ASP A 147 10.99 -4.84 -1.32
N TYR A 148 10.90 -3.54 -1.58
CA TYR A 148 11.83 -2.79 -2.41
C TYR A 148 12.33 -1.56 -1.65
N ARG A 149 13.60 -1.20 -1.87
CA ARG A 149 14.18 0.06 -1.38
C ARG A 149 13.69 1.29 -2.13
N HIS A 150 13.42 1.12 -3.41
CA HIS A 150 13.01 2.17 -4.33
C HIS A 150 11.86 1.67 -5.20
N HIS A 151 11.39 2.51 -6.13
CA HIS A 151 10.30 2.15 -7.03
C HIS A 151 10.59 0.82 -7.77
N PRO A 152 9.63 -0.13 -7.86
CA PRO A 152 9.85 -1.45 -8.48
C PRO A 152 10.28 -1.42 -9.95
N SER A 153 10.12 -0.30 -10.66
CA SER A 153 10.65 -0.12 -12.03
C SER A 153 12.17 0.15 -12.06
N LEU A 154 12.77 0.56 -10.95
CA LEU A 154 14.18 0.97 -10.87
C LEU A 154 15.07 -0.10 -10.24
N VAL A 155 14.53 -0.89 -9.30
CA VAL A 155 15.26 -1.90 -8.54
C VAL A 155 14.58 -3.26 -8.56
N HIS A 156 15.36 -4.32 -8.37
CA HIS A 156 14.84 -5.62 -7.97
C HIS A 156 14.43 -5.59 -6.49
N SER A 157 13.55 -6.53 -6.11
CA SER A 157 13.21 -6.72 -4.71
C SER A 157 14.43 -7.17 -3.90
N GLU A 158 14.46 -6.78 -2.64
CA GLU A 158 15.48 -7.22 -1.68
C GLU A 158 14.98 -8.39 -0.84
N TYR A 159 13.71 -8.34 -0.43
CA TYR A 159 13.13 -9.38 0.42
C TYR A 159 11.81 -9.91 -0.14
N ALA A 160 11.62 -11.20 0.10
CA ALA A 160 10.36 -11.89 0.02
C ALA A 160 9.93 -12.19 1.47
N VAL A 161 8.75 -11.72 1.87
CA VAL A 161 8.31 -11.70 3.26
C VAL A 161 7.10 -12.60 3.44
N LEU A 162 7.18 -13.45 4.47
CA LEU A 162 6.07 -14.25 4.96
C LEU A 162 5.66 -13.74 6.34
N VAL A 163 4.35 -13.53 6.54
CA VAL A 163 3.77 -13.06 7.79
C VAL A 163 3.23 -14.26 8.54
N LEU A 164 3.86 -14.58 9.67
CA LEU A 164 3.47 -15.71 10.52
C LEU A 164 2.56 -15.22 11.66
N LEU A 165 1.53 -16.01 11.95
CA LEU A 165 0.66 -15.83 13.11
C LEU A 165 1.20 -16.65 14.27
N GLU A 166 1.31 -16.03 15.44
CA GLU A 166 1.74 -16.71 16.66
C GLU A 166 0.60 -17.64 17.14
N GLY A 167 0.90 -18.95 17.26
CA GLY A 167 -0.07 -19.99 17.65
C GLY A 167 -0.60 -20.88 16.53
N ASP A 168 -0.14 -20.69 15.29
CA ASP A 168 -0.48 -21.53 14.15
C ASP A 168 0.55 -22.68 13.98
N ASP A 169 0.64 -23.51 15.03
CA ASP A 169 1.60 -24.63 15.13
C ASP A 169 1.26 -25.79 14.17
N ASP A 170 0.10 -25.75 13.50
CA ASP A 170 -0.40 -26.87 12.70
C ASP A 170 -0.87 -26.52 11.26
N THR A 171 -0.87 -25.25 10.84
CA THR A 171 -1.29 -24.87 9.46
C THR A 171 -0.21 -24.25 8.58
N ASN A 172 1.00 -24.00 9.09
CA ASN A 172 2.11 -23.46 8.30
C ASN A 172 2.81 -24.51 7.44
N GLY A 173 2.07 -25.11 6.50
CA GLY A 173 2.65 -25.93 5.42
C GLY A 173 3.58 -25.17 4.46
N ARG A 174 3.70 -23.84 4.59
CA ARG A 174 4.49 -22.97 3.69
C ARG A 174 5.97 -22.87 4.05
N LEU A 175 6.34 -23.11 5.31
CA LEU A 175 7.72 -23.11 5.77
C LEU A 175 7.96 -24.35 6.63
N ARG A 176 7.91 -25.53 6.01
CA ARG A 176 8.59 -26.69 6.57
C ARG A 176 10.08 -26.53 6.23
N LEU A 177 10.82 -25.89 7.13
CA LEU A 177 12.29 -25.93 7.14
C LEU A 177 12.75 -27.16 7.92
#